data_AF-A0A5C7RLR8-F1
#
_entry.id   AF-A0A5C7RLR8-F1
#
_cell.length_a   1.000
_cell.length_b   1.000
_cell.length_c   1.000
_cell.angle_alpha   90.00
_cell.angle_beta   90.00
_cell.angle_gamma   90.00
#
_symmetry.space_group_name_H-M   'P 1'
#
loop_
_entity.id
_entity.type
_entity.pdbx_description
1 polymer ?
#
loop_
_entity_poly.entity_id
_entity_poly.type
_entity_poly.pdbx_seq_one_letter_code
_entity_poly.pdbx_strand_id
1 'polypeptide(L)'
;MKALTEAVISIFDLIEAEGRLLRQKALKTLIISLMITVAAMLSLGSLFLLMASFYYFLIQYWQEPSVYLFTAVLGFGLAGGVGWYAITLNRKP
;
A
#
# COMPACT_ATOMS: atom_id res chain seq x y z
N MET A 1 32.04 41.82 -15.09
CA MET A 1 32.69 41.03 -14.01
C MET A 1 31.70 40.74 -12.89
N LYS A 2 31.22 41.73 -12.11
CA LYS A 2 30.26 41.52 -11.00
C LYS A 2 28.97 40.77 -11.37
N ALA A 3 28.31 41.17 -12.46
CA ALA A 3 27.05 40.54 -12.90
C ALA A 3 27.19 39.05 -13.28
N LEU A 4 28.37 38.65 -13.78
CA LEU A 4 28.63 37.25 -14.10
C LEU A 4 28.84 36.41 -12.83
N THR A 5 29.48 37.00 -11.82
CA THR A 5 29.72 36.36 -10.53
C THR A 5 28.41 36.19 -9.74
N GLU A 6 27.52 37.18 -9.76
CA GLU A 6 26.17 37.09 -9.17
C GLU A 6 25.29 36.04 -9.85
N ALA A 7 25.35 35.95 -11.18
CA ALA A 7 24.62 34.91 -11.91
C ALA A 7 25.10 33.50 -11.57
N VAL A 8 26.42 33.31 -11.42
CA VAL A 8 26.98 32.01 -11.02
C VAL A 8 26.60 31.64 -9.59
N ILE A 9 26.66 32.59 -8.65
CA ILE A 9 26.25 32.36 -7.25
C ILE A 9 24.75 32.02 -7.17
N SER A 10 23.91 32.74 -7.90
CA SER A 10 22.47 32.47 -8.00
C SER A 10 22.15 31.06 -8.50
N ILE A 11 22.94 30.52 -9.43
CA ILE A 11 22.75 29.16 -9.95
C ILE A 11 23.12 28.11 -8.89
N PHE A 12 24.20 28.32 -8.13
CA PHE A 12 24.58 27.41 -7.04
C PHE A 12 23.57 27.42 -5.88
N ASP A 13 23.07 28.59 -5.48
CA ASP A 13 22.00 28.70 -4.48
C ASP A 13 20.71 28.02 -4.93
N LEU A 14 20.39 28.09 -6.23
CA LEU A 14 19.23 27.41 -6.80
C LEU A 14 19.40 25.88 -6.78
N ILE A 15 20.59 25.38 -7.11
CA ILE A 15 20.92 23.94 -7.04
C ILE A 15 20.88 23.45 -5.59
N GLU A 16 21.37 24.23 -4.63
CA GLU A 16 21.31 23.87 -3.21
C GLU A 16 19.86 23.85 -2.69
N ALA A 17 19.04 24.81 -3.10
CA ALA A 17 17.62 24.86 -2.77
C ALA A 17 16.85 23.66 -3.36
N GLU A 18 17.09 23.32 -4.63
CA GLU A 18 16.48 22.14 -5.26
C GLU A 18 16.98 20.83 -4.66
N GLY A 19 18.27 20.73 -4.32
CA GLY A 19 18.85 19.57 -3.64
C GLY A 19 18.25 19.32 -2.26
N ARG A 20 18.02 20.39 -1.47
CA ARG A 20 17.36 20.29 -0.16
C ARG A 20 15.90 19.87 -0.29
N LEU A 21 15.21 20.38 -1.30
CA LEU A 21 13.80 20.08 -1.57
C LEU A 21 13.61 18.65 -2.12
N LEU A 22 14.53 18.16 -2.94
CA LEU A 22 14.62 16.76 -3.38
C LEU A 22 14.85 15.82 -2.20
N ARG A 23 15.79 16.13 -1.31
CA ARG A 23 16.06 15.32 -0.11
C ARG A 23 14.83 15.23 0.80
N GLN A 24 14.13 16.33 1.01
CA GLN A 24 12.90 16.35 1.81
C GLN A 24 11.76 15.56 1.15
N LYS A 25 11.54 15.74 -0.17
CA LYS A 25 10.53 14.97 -0.90
C LYS A 25 10.85 13.49 -0.95
N ALA A 26 12.11 13.11 -1.14
CA ALA A 26 12.55 11.72 -1.15
C ALA A 26 12.32 11.05 0.22
N LEU A 27 12.75 11.71 1.30
CA LEU A 27 12.51 11.22 2.66
C LEU A 27 11.02 11.10 2.96
N LYS A 28 10.21 12.09 2.61
CA LYS A 28 8.76 12.04 2.80
C LYS A 28 8.12 10.90 2.02
N THR A 29 8.56 10.68 0.78
CA THR A 29 8.06 9.58 -0.07
C THR A 29 8.44 8.22 0.51
N LEU A 30 9.68 8.07 0.98
CA LEU A 30 10.15 6.85 1.65
C LEU A 30 9.36 6.56 2.92
N ILE A 31 9.12 7.57 3.76
CA ILE A 31 8.34 7.41 4.99
C ILE A 31 6.89 7.00 4.66
N ILE A 32 6.24 7.67 3.72
CA ILE A 32 4.87 7.33 3.30
C ILE A 32 4.82 5.91 2.72
N SER A 33 5.77 5.56 1.84
CA SER A 33 5.87 4.21 1.26
C SER A 33 6.04 3.15 2.35
N LEU A 34 6.91 3.40 3.33
CA LEU A 34 7.13 2.50 4.45
C LEU A 34 5.87 2.34 5.30
N MET A 35 5.17 3.43 5.62
CA MET A 35 3.91 3.39 6.35
C MET A 35 2.82 2.60 5.61
N ILE A 36 2.67 2.83 4.30
CA ILE A 36 1.72 2.08 3.47
C ILE A 36 2.08 0.59 3.44
N THR A 37 3.36 0.26 3.30
CA THR A 37 3.85 -1.13 3.28
C THR A 37 3.55 -1.84 4.60
N VAL A 38 3.86 -1.21 5.74
CA VAL A 38 3.55 -1.77 7.06
C VAL A 38 2.05 -1.93 7.26
N ALA A 39 1.24 -0.92 6.88
CA ALA A 39 -0.21 -1.00 6.96
C ALA A 39 -0.77 -2.14 6.10
N ALA A 40 -0.25 -2.33 4.89
CA ALA A 40 -0.64 -3.41 4.00
C ALA A 40 -0.29 -4.79 4.59
N MET A 41 0.91 -4.94 5.16
CA MET A 41 1.33 -6.19 5.83
C MET A 41 0.42 -6.53 7.02
N LEU A 42 0.15 -5.55 7.88
CA LEU A 42 -0.72 -5.75 9.05
C LEU A 42 -2.16 -6.06 8.62
N SER A 43 -2.67 -5.39 7.58
CA SER A 43 -4.00 -5.64 7.04
C SER A 43 -4.11 -7.06 6.44
N LEU A 44 -3.12 -7.50 5.66
CA LEU A 44 -3.07 -8.87 5.12
C LEU A 44 -2.99 -9.92 6.24
N GLY A 45 -2.15 -9.70 7.24
CA GLY A 45 -2.05 -10.59 8.40
C GLY A 45 -3.36 -10.68 9.17
N SER A 46 -4.04 -9.55 9.38
CA SER A 46 -5.35 -9.51 10.04
C SER A 46 -6.42 -10.26 9.25
N LEU A 47 -6.47 -10.12 7.91
CA LEU A 47 -7.39 -10.87 7.06
C LEU A 47 -7.15 -12.38 7.15
N PHE A 48 -5.90 -12.81 7.17
CA PHE A 48 -5.55 -14.23 7.32
C PHE A 48 -6.02 -14.79 8.67
N LEU A 49 -5.72 -14.08 9.76
CA LEU A 49 -6.15 -14.47 11.10
C LEU A 49 -7.68 -14.48 11.22
N LEU A 50 -8.36 -13.50 10.63
CA LEU A 50 -9.82 -13.45 10.62
C LEU A 50 -10.42 -14.66 9.90
N MET A 51 -9.90 -15.02 8.72
CA MET A 51 -10.36 -16.20 8.00
C MET A 51 -10.07 -17.50 8.77
N ALA A 52 -8.90 -17.60 9.40
CA ALA A 52 -8.55 -18.74 10.23
C ALA A 52 -9.47 -18.87 11.46
N SER A 53 -9.69 -17.79 12.20
CA SER A 53 -10.60 -17.77 13.35
C SER A 53 -12.03 -18.11 12.93
N PHE A 54 -12.49 -17.61 11.78
CA PHE A 54 -13.81 -17.93 11.25
C PHE A 54 -13.93 -19.42 10.90
N TYR A 55 -12.91 -20.00 10.25
CA TYR A 55 -12.84 -21.43 9.97
C TYR A 55 -12.90 -22.27 11.27
N TYR A 56 -12.07 -21.96 12.25
CA TYR A 56 -12.04 -22.67 13.54
C TYR A 56 -13.33 -22.52 14.34
N PHE A 57 -14.05 -21.42 14.16
CA PHE A 57 -15.38 -21.24 14.76
C PHE A 57 -16.41 -22.15 14.07
N LEU A 58 -16.43 -22.16 12.73
CA LEU A 58 -17.43 -22.94 11.97
C LEU A 58 -17.29 -24.45 12.17
N ILE A 59 -16.06 -24.96 12.26
CA ILE A 59 -15.82 -26.41 12.43
C ILE A 59 -16.35 -26.96 13.78
N GLN A 60 -16.61 -26.09 14.76
CA GLN A 60 -17.24 -26.51 16.02
C GLN A 60 -18.71 -26.85 15.86
N TYR A 61 -19.39 -26.28 14.86
CA TYR A 61 -20.84 -26.41 14.69
C TYR A 61 -21.24 -27.20 13.45
N TRP A 62 -20.40 -27.21 12.41
CA TRP A 62 -20.69 -27.80 11.10
C TRP A 62 -19.75 -28.95 10.77
N GLN A 63 -20.17 -29.82 9.83
CA GLN A 63 -19.32 -30.88 9.29
C GLN A 63 -18.17 -30.28 8.47
N GLU A 64 -16.97 -30.85 8.61
CA GLU A 64 -15.73 -30.42 7.93
C GLU A 64 -15.90 -30.11 6.42
N PRO A 65 -16.51 -30.99 5.59
CA PRO A 65 -16.66 -30.70 4.16
C PRO A 65 -17.49 -29.45 3.86
N SER A 66 -18.54 -29.20 4.65
CA SER A 66 -19.39 -28.02 4.50
C SER A 66 -18.65 -26.73 4.87
N VAL A 67 -17.79 -26.80 5.89
CA VAL A 67 -16.97 -25.67 6.32
C VAL A 67 -15.94 -25.31 5.26
N TYR A 68 -15.23 -26.30 4.70
CA TYR A 68 -14.27 -26.06 3.62
C TYR A 68 -14.92 -25.44 2.38
N LEU A 69 -16.10 -25.93 1.99
CA LEU A 69 -16.83 -25.36 0.86
C LEU A 69 -17.23 -23.90 1.14
N PHE A 70 -17.74 -23.62 2.34
CA PHE A 70 -18.17 -22.28 2.70
C PHE A 70 -17.01 -21.28 2.77
N THR A 71 -15.89 -21.66 3.39
CA THR A 71 -14.69 -20.80 3.45
C THR A 71 -14.06 -20.60 2.08
N ALA A 72 -14.09 -21.61 1.20
CA ALA A 72 -13.64 -21.47 -0.18
C ALA A 72 -14.51 -20.48 -0.98
N VAL A 73 -15.84 -20.55 -0.83
CA VAL A 73 -16.76 -19.59 -1.48
C VAL A 73 -16.52 -18.17 -0.96
N LEU A 74 -16.36 -17.99 0.35
CA LEU A 74 -16.00 -16.68 0.92
C LEU A 74 -14.67 -16.16 0.39
N GLY A 75 -13.64 -17.02 0.33
CA GLY A 75 -12.34 -16.68 -0.23
C GLY A 75 -12.43 -16.26 -1.70
N PHE A 76 -13.21 -16.98 -2.50
CA PHE A 76 -13.47 -16.62 -3.90
C PHE A 76 -14.20 -15.28 -4.02
N GLY A 77 -15.18 -15.02 -3.17
CA GLY A 77 -15.89 -13.74 -3.12
C GLY A 77 -14.98 -12.57 -2.78
N LEU A 78 -14.09 -12.73 -1.79
CA LEU A 78 -13.09 -11.73 -1.44
C LEU A 78 -12.08 -11.50 -2.57
N ALA A 79 -11.55 -12.57 -3.17
CA ALA A 79 -10.61 -12.47 -4.28
C ALA A 79 -11.26 -11.80 -5.51
N GLY A 80 -12.50 -12.18 -5.83
CA GLY A 80 -13.29 -11.56 -6.90
C GLY A 80 -13.58 -10.07 -6.63
N GLY A 81 -13.95 -9.72 -5.39
CA GLY A 81 -14.19 -8.34 -4.98
C GLY A 81 -12.94 -7.46 -5.08
N VAL A 82 -11.79 -7.96 -4.61
CA VAL A 82 -10.50 -7.26 -4.75
C VAL A 82 -10.11 -7.11 -6.22
N GLY A 83 -10.26 -8.18 -7.02
CA GLY A 83 -9.97 -8.14 -8.46
C GLY A 83 -10.85 -7.14 -9.20
N TRP A 84 -12.15 -7.11 -8.90
CA TRP A 84 -13.08 -6.12 -9.44
C TRP A 84 -12.68 -4.70 -9.05
N TYR A 85 -12.40 -4.47 -7.76
CA TYR A 85 -11.98 -3.15 -7.27
C TYR A 85 -10.73 -2.66 -7.97
N ALA A 86 -9.72 -3.53 -8.12
CA ALA A 86 -8.49 -3.22 -8.86
C ALA A 86 -8.77 -2.84 -10.32
N ILE A 87 -9.62 -3.59 -11.02
CA ILE A 87 -10.03 -3.28 -12.41
C ILE A 87 -10.76 -1.93 -12.47
N THR A 88 -11.67 -1.66 -11.54
CA THR A 88 -12.40 -0.37 -11.51
C THR A 88 -11.49 0.81 -11.22
N LEU A 89 -10.47 0.65 -10.37
CA LEU A 89 -9.48 1.70 -10.11
C LEU A 89 -8.69 2.02 -11.37
N ASN A 90 -8.29 0.98 -12.12
CA ASN A 90 -7.53 1.09 -13.36
C ASN A 90 -8.36 1.60 -14.55
N ARG A 91 -9.69 1.65 -14.40
CA ARG A 91 -10.63 2.18 -15.41
C ARG A 91 -11.01 3.65 -15.19
N LYS A 92 -10.48 4.32 -14.16
CA LYS A 92 -10.63 5.79 -14.08
C LYS A 92 -9.88 6.43 -15.27
N PRO A 93 -10.48 7.40 -15.98
CA PRO A 93 -9.85 8.07 -17.11
C PRO A 93 -8.61 8.87 -16.69
#